data_AF-A0A251SXI9-F1
#
_entry.id   AF-A0A251SXI9-F1
#
_cell.length_a   1.000
_cell.length_b   1.000
_cell.length_c   1.000
_cell.angle_alpha   90.00
_cell.angle_beta   90.00
_cell.angle_gamma   90.00
#
_symmetry.space_group_name_H-M   'P 1'
#
loop_
_entity.id
_entity.type
_entity.pdbx_description
1 polymer ?
#
loop_
_entity_poly.entity_id
_entity_poly.type
_entity_poly.pdbx_seq_one_letter_code
_entity_poly.pdbx_strand_id
1 'polypeptide(L)'
;MAMQTSHTYCTRSCSSFRKSSSFSIIDLQRCSAIEIRSLFRFTNRCIYLRSAFCTQSKRRSRGPVMAAKKESNVRYVPGWDCHGLPIELKVLQSLDHDARKGLTPLKLRAKAAKFAKATVKTQMASFKRFGIWADWDHPYLTLDPEYEAAQIEVFGQMVLKGYIYRGRKPVHWSPSSRTALAEAELEYPEGHVSKSMYAIFRLFSTPTKNGLLDEFLPKLSLAVWTTTPWTIPANAAVVVNAKLQYAIVEVQPVSPNVASSSEE
;
A
#
# COMPACT_ATOMS: atom_id res chain seq x y z
N MET A 1 13.00 -47.44 -4.31
CA MET A 1 11.74 -47.75 -5.04
C MET A 1 11.37 -46.52 -5.84
N ALA A 2 11.60 -46.58 -7.14
CA ALA A 2 11.26 -45.57 -8.12
C ALA A 2 9.97 -45.99 -8.84
N MET A 3 9.11 -45.02 -9.15
CA MET A 3 8.13 -44.99 -10.26
C MET A 3 7.56 -43.56 -10.26
N GLN A 4 7.94 -42.65 -11.18
CA GLN A 4 7.41 -42.44 -12.55
C GLN A 4 5.86 -42.37 -12.60
N THR A 5 5.15 -41.50 -13.32
CA THR A 5 5.34 -40.23 -14.05
C THR A 5 3.96 -40.00 -14.69
N SER A 6 3.48 -38.75 -14.83
CA SER A 6 2.77 -38.33 -16.05
C SER A 6 2.57 -36.80 -16.05
N HIS A 7 3.32 -36.14 -16.93
CA HIS A 7 3.12 -34.76 -17.37
C HIS A 7 2.31 -34.76 -18.68
N THR A 8 1.48 -33.74 -18.89
CA THR A 8 1.02 -33.35 -20.22
C THR A 8 1.33 -31.87 -20.41
N TYR A 9 2.32 -31.58 -21.25
CA TYR A 9 2.64 -30.24 -21.76
C TYR A 9 1.96 -30.06 -23.12
N CYS A 10 1.39 -28.88 -23.37
CA CYS A 10 1.07 -28.41 -24.72
C CYS A 10 1.96 -27.20 -25.03
N THR A 11 2.93 -27.42 -25.93
CA THR A 11 3.84 -26.43 -26.47
C THR A 11 3.22 -25.76 -27.70
N ARG A 12 3.32 -24.43 -27.80
CA ARG A 12 3.46 -23.77 -29.10
C ARG A 12 4.74 -22.93 -29.11
N SER A 13 5.61 -23.34 -30.01
CA SER A 13 6.86 -22.72 -30.41
C SER A 13 6.62 -21.39 -31.12
N CYS A 14 7.50 -20.42 -30.91
CA CYS A 14 8.14 -19.75 -32.03
C CYS A 14 9.54 -19.31 -31.63
N SER A 15 10.53 -19.89 -32.32
CA SER A 15 11.95 -19.68 -32.20
C SER A 15 12.44 -18.63 -33.21
N SER A 16 13.36 -17.75 -32.79
CA SER A 16 14.46 -17.34 -33.66
C SER A 16 15.75 -17.08 -32.86
N PHE A 17 16.63 -18.08 -32.90
CA PHE A 17 18.09 -18.03 -33.02
C PHE A 17 18.61 -16.76 -33.76
N ARG A 18 19.83 -16.21 -33.65
CA ARG A 18 21.18 -16.52 -33.11
C ARG A 18 21.96 -15.16 -33.24
N LYS A 19 22.87 -14.73 -32.38
CA LYS A 19 24.34 -14.90 -32.50
C LYS A 19 25.08 -14.09 -31.43
N SER A 20 26.29 -14.57 -31.15
CA SER A 20 27.29 -14.18 -30.15
C SER A 20 28.14 -12.96 -30.51
N SER A 21 28.98 -12.59 -29.54
CA SER A 21 30.21 -11.76 -29.58
C SER A 21 29.99 -10.27 -29.87
N SER A 22 30.61 -9.32 -29.17
CA SER A 22 32.03 -9.26 -28.78
C SER A 22 32.28 -8.25 -27.64
N PHE A 23 33.36 -8.49 -26.91
CA PHE A 23 34.07 -7.51 -26.08
C PHE A 23 34.44 -6.26 -26.89
N SER A 24 34.34 -5.09 -26.27
CA SER A 24 35.15 -3.91 -26.61
C SER A 24 35.29 -3.03 -25.39
N ILE A 25 36.53 -2.96 -24.90
CA ILE A 25 37.08 -1.90 -24.07
C ILE A 25 36.89 -0.59 -24.82
N ILE A 26 36.19 0.39 -24.23
CA ILE A 26 36.27 1.78 -24.69
C ILE A 26 36.42 2.71 -23.49
N ASP A 27 37.53 3.43 -23.61
CA ASP A 27 38.10 4.54 -22.88
C ASP A 27 37.15 5.60 -22.31
N LEU A 28 37.65 6.18 -21.22
CA LEU A 28 37.22 7.42 -20.59
C LEU A 28 37.30 8.59 -21.59
N GLN A 29 36.17 9.27 -21.85
CA GLN A 29 36.20 10.72 -22.07
C GLN A 29 34.90 11.41 -21.61
N ARG A 30 35.12 12.57 -20.99
CA ARG A 30 34.16 13.58 -20.53
C ARG A 30 33.16 13.96 -21.63
N CYS A 31 31.87 13.97 -21.31
CA CYS A 31 30.91 14.88 -21.94
C CYS A 31 29.86 15.36 -20.92
N SER A 32 29.76 16.68 -20.83
CA SER A 32 28.79 17.49 -20.13
C SER A 32 27.47 17.60 -20.92
N ALA A 33 26.38 17.83 -20.16
CA ALA A 33 25.03 18.21 -20.59
C ALA A 33 24.15 17.10 -21.19
N ILE A 34 23.10 16.74 -20.43
CA ILE A 34 21.99 15.91 -20.88
C ILE A 34 20.72 16.77 -20.77
N GLU A 35 20.14 17.11 -21.93
CA GLU A 35 18.85 17.79 -22.05
C GLU A 35 17.76 16.72 -22.24
N ILE A 36 16.92 16.50 -21.24
CA ILE A 36 15.85 15.49 -21.28
C ILE A 36 14.54 16.17 -21.68
N ARG A 37 14.12 15.98 -22.94
CA ARG A 37 12.79 16.39 -23.40
C ARG A 37 11.73 15.39 -22.93
N SER A 38 10.76 15.89 -22.17
CA SER A 38 9.59 15.15 -21.72
C SER A 38 8.62 14.89 -22.87
N LEU A 39 8.10 13.66 -22.95
CA LEU A 39 6.95 13.30 -23.78
C LEU A 39 5.88 12.69 -22.85
N PHE A 40 4.98 13.54 -22.37
CA PHE A 40 3.74 13.13 -21.71
C PHE A 40 2.80 12.50 -22.74
N ARG A 41 2.41 11.24 -22.52
CA ARG A 41 1.15 10.69 -23.08
C ARG A 41 0.28 10.19 -21.94
N PHE A 42 -0.82 10.90 -21.74
CA PHE A 42 -1.97 10.48 -20.97
C PHE A 42 -2.60 9.23 -21.58
N THR A 43 -2.75 8.17 -20.81
CA THR A 43 -3.84 7.20 -21.01
C THR A 43 -4.38 6.75 -19.65
N ASN A 44 -5.51 7.33 -19.26
CA ASN A 44 -6.33 6.83 -18.16
C ASN A 44 -6.98 5.51 -18.59
N ARG A 45 -6.61 4.39 -17.95
CA ARG A 45 -7.34 3.12 -18.09
C ARG A 45 -8.06 2.81 -16.78
N CYS A 46 -9.36 3.08 -16.77
CA CYS A 46 -10.31 2.55 -15.80
C CYS A 46 -10.34 1.02 -15.90
N ILE A 47 -10.07 0.33 -14.79
CA ILE A 47 -10.33 -1.10 -14.63
C ILE A 47 -11.74 -1.22 -14.03
N TYR A 48 -12.75 -1.40 -14.88
CA TYR A 48 -14.02 -1.98 -14.46
C TYR A 48 -14.08 -3.40 -14.99
N LEU A 49 -14.15 -4.35 -14.06
CA LEU A 49 -14.40 -5.78 -14.31
C LEU A 49 -15.69 -5.95 -15.11
N ARG A 50 -15.55 -6.27 -16.41
CA ARG A 50 -16.64 -6.74 -17.25
C ARG A 50 -17.00 -8.17 -16.84
N SER A 51 -18.14 -8.33 -16.18
CA SER A 51 -18.87 -9.59 -16.21
C SER A 51 -19.23 -9.92 -17.66
N ALA A 52 -18.89 -11.13 -18.09
CA ALA A 52 -19.04 -11.57 -19.47
C ALA A 52 -20.52 -11.68 -19.88
N PHE A 53 -21.00 -10.72 -20.68
CA PHE A 53 -22.18 -10.91 -21.51
C PHE A 53 -21.78 -11.65 -22.78
N CYS A 54 -22.18 -12.92 -22.88
CA CYS A 54 -22.07 -13.71 -24.09
C CYS A 54 -23.09 -13.22 -25.12
N THR A 55 -22.62 -12.64 -26.22
CA THR A 55 -23.43 -12.27 -27.37
C THR A 55 -23.48 -13.45 -28.35
N GLN A 56 -24.66 -14.06 -28.50
CA GLN A 56 -25.00 -14.83 -29.70
C GLN A 56 -26.05 -14.06 -30.50
N SER A 57 -25.80 -13.93 -31.79
CA SER A 57 -26.61 -13.12 -32.69
C SER A 57 -27.69 -13.96 -33.40
N LYS A 58 -28.87 -13.33 -33.51
CA LYS A 58 -29.95 -13.45 -34.50
C LYS A 58 -30.67 -14.81 -34.67
N ARG A 59 -31.90 -14.85 -34.15
CA ARG A 59 -33.14 -15.11 -34.93
C ARG A 59 -34.33 -14.37 -34.29
N ARG A 60 -35.09 -13.62 -35.10
CA ARG A 60 -36.36 -12.99 -34.71
C ARG A 60 -37.41 -14.08 -34.53
N SER A 61 -37.74 -14.43 -33.29
CA SER A 61 -38.97 -15.16 -32.97
C SER A 61 -39.22 -15.14 -31.46
N ARG A 62 -40.21 -14.32 -31.06
CA ARG A 62 -40.83 -14.23 -29.71
C ARG A 62 -39.84 -13.88 -28.58
N GLY A 63 -40.19 -12.91 -27.73
CA GLY A 63 -39.34 -12.47 -26.61
C GLY A 63 -38.90 -13.66 -25.75
N PRO A 64 -37.75 -13.58 -25.06
CA PRO A 64 -37.27 -14.67 -24.23
C PRO A 64 -38.30 -14.95 -23.15
N VAL A 65 -39.10 -16.00 -23.35
CA VAL A 65 -39.75 -16.70 -22.26
C VAL A 65 -38.61 -17.14 -21.38
N MET A 66 -38.53 -16.57 -20.18
CA MET A 66 -37.55 -16.93 -19.16
C MET A 66 -37.71 -18.42 -18.91
N ALA A 67 -36.87 -19.23 -19.58
CA ALA A 67 -36.82 -20.66 -19.35
C ALA A 67 -36.40 -20.83 -17.89
N ALA A 68 -37.33 -21.34 -17.07
CA ALA A 68 -37.14 -21.60 -15.66
C ALA A 68 -35.96 -22.57 -15.48
N LYS A 69 -34.79 -22.00 -15.26
CA LYS A 69 -33.57 -22.71 -14.90
C LYS A 69 -33.72 -23.08 -13.43
N LYS A 70 -33.79 -24.38 -13.13
CA LYS A 70 -33.70 -25.07 -11.83
C LYS A 70 -33.68 -24.12 -10.62
N GLU A 71 -34.78 -24.08 -9.86
CA GLU A 71 -34.94 -23.29 -8.62
C GLU A 71 -33.70 -23.39 -7.74
N SER A 72 -32.85 -22.37 -7.80
CA SER A 72 -31.81 -22.14 -6.82
C SER A 72 -32.40 -21.25 -5.73
N ASN A 73 -32.61 -21.82 -4.54
CA ASN A 73 -32.98 -21.04 -3.36
C ASN A 73 -31.81 -20.14 -2.98
N VAL A 74 -31.93 -18.84 -3.25
CA VAL A 74 -30.90 -17.84 -2.92
C VAL A 74 -31.34 -17.10 -1.67
N ARG A 75 -30.65 -17.35 -0.56
CA ARG A 75 -30.82 -16.56 0.67
C ARG A 75 -29.88 -15.36 0.62
N TYR A 76 -30.44 -14.17 0.44
CA TYR A 76 -29.68 -12.92 0.52
C TYR A 76 -29.95 -12.22 1.85
N VAL A 77 -28.99 -12.31 2.77
CA VAL A 77 -29.02 -11.62 4.07
C VAL A 77 -28.12 -10.39 3.99
N PRO A 78 -28.64 -9.17 4.17
CA PRO A 78 -27.83 -7.96 4.18
C PRO A 78 -27.07 -7.86 5.51
N GLY A 79 -25.92 -7.19 5.48
CA GLY A 79 -25.17 -6.91 6.69
C GLY A 79 -24.48 -5.57 6.68
N TRP A 80 -24.13 -5.11 7.89
CA TRP A 80 -23.54 -3.81 8.13
C TRP A 80 -22.27 -3.89 8.95
N ASP A 81 -21.23 -3.22 8.46
CA ASP A 81 -20.03 -2.93 9.22
C ASP A 81 -20.28 -1.74 10.15
N CYS A 82 -20.22 -1.99 11.45
CA CYS A 82 -20.59 -1.07 12.52
C CYS A 82 -19.41 -0.62 13.38
N HIS A 83 -18.18 -1.09 13.08
CA HIS A 83 -16.96 -0.76 13.82
C HIS A 83 -16.00 0.08 12.98
N GLY A 84 -14.93 0.58 13.60
CA GLY A 84 -13.81 1.23 12.90
C GLY A 84 -13.71 2.74 13.09
N LEU A 85 -12.53 3.26 12.73
CA LEU A 85 -12.12 4.66 12.93
C LEU A 85 -13.06 5.68 12.23
N PRO A 86 -13.60 5.44 11.02
CA PRO A 86 -14.48 6.41 10.36
C PRO A 86 -15.73 6.76 11.17
N ILE A 87 -16.33 5.78 11.86
CA ILE A 87 -17.50 6.01 12.72
C ILE A 87 -17.09 6.82 13.94
N GLU A 88 -15.97 6.46 14.57
CA GLU A 88 -15.45 7.18 15.74
C GLU A 88 -15.11 8.64 15.41
N LEU A 89 -14.47 8.90 14.26
CA LEU A 89 -14.15 10.24 13.80
C LEU A 89 -15.41 11.08 13.53
N LYS A 90 -16.43 10.51 12.88
CA LYS A 90 -17.72 11.21 12.67
C LYS A 90 -18.40 11.56 13.99
N VAL A 91 -18.37 10.65 14.96
CA VAL A 91 -18.90 10.94 16.31
C VAL A 91 -18.11 12.05 16.96
N LEU A 92 -16.78 12.02 16.90
CA LEU A 92 -15.92 13.09 17.44
C LEU A 92 -16.22 14.44 16.77
N GLN A 93 -16.35 14.48 15.44
CA GLN A 93 -16.69 15.68 14.68
C GLN A 93 -18.05 16.28 15.11
N SER A 94 -19.04 15.43 15.41
CA SER A 94 -20.37 15.86 15.87
C SER A 94 -20.42 16.39 17.30
N LEU A 95 -19.34 16.24 18.08
CA LEU A 95 -19.27 16.67 19.48
C LEU A 95 -18.54 18.00 19.62
N ASP A 96 -19.07 18.86 20.50
CA ASP A 96 -18.44 20.12 20.90
C ASP A 96 -17.10 19.91 21.60
N HIS A 97 -16.25 20.93 21.55
CA HIS A 97 -14.88 20.88 22.06
C HIS A 97 -14.82 20.50 23.56
N ASP A 98 -15.75 20.98 24.39
CA ASP A 98 -15.78 20.64 25.82
C ASP A 98 -16.33 19.24 26.08
N ALA A 99 -17.25 18.76 25.24
CA ALA A 99 -17.72 17.38 25.29
C ALA A 99 -16.65 16.36 24.88
N ARG A 100 -15.63 16.77 24.10
CA ARG A 100 -14.47 15.95 23.73
C ARG A 100 -13.49 15.78 24.91
N LYS A 101 -13.27 16.82 25.72
CA LYS A 101 -12.33 16.77 26.86
C LYS A 101 -12.73 15.75 27.93
N GLY A 102 -14.03 15.52 28.13
CA GLY A 102 -14.56 14.56 29.11
C GLY A 102 -14.87 13.16 28.57
N LEU A 103 -14.43 12.84 27.35
CA LEU A 103 -14.81 11.61 26.67
C LEU A 103 -13.88 10.45 27.09
N THR A 104 -14.46 9.41 27.67
CA THR A 104 -13.75 8.14 27.93
C THR A 104 -13.96 7.18 26.76
N PRO A 105 -13.06 6.19 26.54
CA PRO A 105 -13.23 5.21 25.47
C PRO A 105 -14.57 4.47 25.52
N LEU A 106 -15.08 4.14 26.71
CA LEU A 106 -16.39 3.52 26.88
C LEU A 106 -17.53 4.42 26.41
N LYS A 107 -17.48 5.71 26.75
CA LYS A 107 -18.49 6.70 26.30
C LYS A 107 -18.43 6.90 24.79
N LEU A 108 -17.23 6.92 24.21
CA LEU A 108 -17.05 7.01 22.76
C LEU A 108 -17.68 5.79 22.05
N ARG A 109 -17.37 4.57 22.51
CA ARG A 109 -17.94 3.32 21.96
C ARG A 109 -19.46 3.30 22.04
N ALA A 110 -20.05 3.71 23.17
CA ALA A 110 -21.50 3.78 23.31
C ALA A 110 -22.14 4.77 22.32
N LYS A 111 -21.51 5.94 22.10
CA LYS A 111 -21.96 6.93 21.11
C LYS A 111 -21.79 6.40 19.68
N ALA A 112 -20.67 5.76 19.37
CA ALA A 112 -20.40 5.13 18.07
C ALA A 112 -21.43 4.02 17.76
N ALA A 113 -21.71 3.14 18.71
CA ALA A 113 -22.75 2.12 18.58
C ALA A 113 -24.14 2.72 18.30
N LYS A 114 -24.50 3.80 19.01
CA LYS A 114 -25.78 4.51 18.78
C LYS A 114 -25.82 5.13 17.38
N PHE A 115 -24.73 5.75 16.94
CA PHE A 115 -24.61 6.34 15.61
C PHE A 115 -24.69 5.30 14.49
N ALA A 116 -24.02 4.15 14.66
CA ALA A 116 -24.08 3.03 13.74
C ALA A 116 -25.51 2.49 13.61
N LYS A 117 -26.19 2.19 14.72
CA LYS A 117 -27.58 1.72 14.72
C LYS A 117 -28.55 2.70 14.05
N ALA A 118 -28.37 4.00 14.23
CA ALA A 118 -29.18 5.00 13.55
C ALA A 118 -28.93 5.00 12.04
N THR A 119 -27.66 4.91 11.63
CA THR A 119 -27.26 4.88 10.22
C THR A 119 -27.77 3.63 9.51
N VAL A 120 -27.71 2.45 10.16
CA VAL A 120 -28.27 1.19 9.66
C VAL A 120 -29.75 1.35 9.31
N LYS A 121 -30.55 1.93 10.22
CA LYS A 121 -31.99 2.15 9.99
C LYS A 121 -32.25 3.01 8.75
N THR A 122 -31.51 4.12 8.61
CA THR A 122 -31.65 5.04 7.47
C THR A 122 -31.24 4.39 6.15
N GLN A 123 -30.13 3.65 6.14
CA GLN A 123 -29.66 2.94 4.94
C GLN A 123 -30.60 1.80 4.56
N MET A 124 -31.06 1.01 5.53
CA MET A 124 -32.03 -0.07 5.31
C MET A 124 -33.33 0.45 4.68
N ALA A 125 -33.88 1.55 5.20
CA ALA A 125 -35.07 2.18 4.61
C ALA A 125 -34.83 2.61 3.15
N SER A 126 -33.65 3.15 2.86
CA SER A 126 -33.26 3.54 1.50
C SER A 126 -33.13 2.33 0.57
N PHE A 127 -32.51 1.24 1.01
CA PHE A 127 -32.38 0.02 0.22
C PHE A 127 -33.72 -0.68 -0.05
N LYS A 128 -34.62 -0.71 0.94
CA LYS A 128 -36.01 -1.16 0.74
C LYS A 128 -36.71 -0.32 -0.32
N ARG A 129 -36.53 1.01 -0.28
CA ARG A 129 -37.08 1.94 -1.29
C ARG A 129 -36.49 1.71 -2.70
N PHE A 130 -35.23 1.30 -2.81
CA PHE A 130 -34.62 0.93 -4.09
C PHE A 130 -35.12 -0.40 -4.67
N GLY A 131 -35.99 -1.13 -3.95
CA GLY A 131 -36.55 -2.39 -4.41
C GLY A 131 -35.61 -3.58 -4.28
N ILE A 132 -34.59 -3.49 -3.42
CA ILE A 132 -33.68 -4.61 -3.14
C ILE A 132 -34.44 -5.70 -2.37
N TRP A 133 -34.45 -6.91 -2.91
CA TRP A 133 -35.09 -8.09 -2.30
C TRP A 133 -34.08 -8.85 -1.44
N ALA A 134 -34.20 -8.72 -0.12
CA ALA A 134 -33.31 -9.33 0.87
C ALA A 134 -34.10 -9.73 2.14
N ASP A 135 -33.50 -10.57 2.98
CA ASP A 135 -33.98 -10.89 4.33
C ASP A 135 -33.74 -9.68 5.26
N TRP A 136 -34.68 -8.74 5.26
CA TRP A 136 -34.58 -7.50 6.04
C TRP A 136 -34.91 -7.68 7.52
N ASP A 137 -35.49 -8.81 7.90
CA ASP A 137 -35.91 -9.08 9.27
C ASP A 137 -34.76 -9.66 10.11
N HIS A 138 -33.80 -10.33 9.45
CA HIS A 138 -32.63 -10.92 10.09
C HIS A 138 -31.29 -10.43 9.51
N PRO A 139 -31.04 -9.11 9.47
CA PRO A 139 -29.74 -8.60 9.03
C PRO A 139 -28.66 -8.96 10.04
N TYR A 140 -27.41 -9.16 9.58
CA TYR A 140 -26.28 -9.33 10.50
C TYR A 140 -25.53 -8.00 10.68
N LEU A 141 -25.27 -7.61 11.93
CA LEU A 141 -24.44 -6.45 12.23
C LEU A 141 -23.16 -6.93 12.89
N THR A 142 -22.02 -6.32 12.53
CA THR A 142 -20.74 -6.66 13.20
C THR A 142 -20.71 -6.29 14.68
N LEU A 143 -21.69 -5.50 15.14
CA LEU A 143 -21.90 -5.08 16.53
C LEU A 143 -22.76 -6.07 17.32
N ASP A 144 -23.37 -7.07 16.67
CA ASP A 144 -24.21 -8.04 17.36
C ASP A 144 -23.34 -8.95 18.24
N PRO A 145 -23.74 -9.24 19.50
CA PRO A 145 -22.95 -10.05 20.42
C PRO A 145 -22.58 -11.42 19.87
N GLU A 146 -23.48 -12.04 19.10
CA GLU A 146 -23.26 -13.34 18.46
C GLU A 146 -22.14 -13.25 17.40
N TYR A 147 -22.08 -12.13 16.66
CA TYR A 147 -21.04 -11.89 15.65
C TYR A 147 -19.68 -11.66 16.32
N GLU A 148 -19.64 -10.84 17.37
CA GLU A 148 -18.41 -10.57 18.14
C GLU A 148 -17.88 -11.84 18.82
N ALA A 149 -18.77 -12.67 19.37
CA ALA A 149 -18.39 -13.96 19.95
C ALA A 149 -17.77 -14.90 18.91
N ALA A 150 -18.41 -15.03 17.73
CA ALA A 150 -17.86 -15.83 16.63
C ALA A 150 -16.51 -15.30 16.13
N GLN A 151 -16.33 -13.97 16.08
CA GLN A 151 -15.06 -13.35 15.71
C GLN A 151 -13.94 -13.71 16.70
N ILE A 152 -14.23 -13.67 18.00
CA ILE A 152 -13.28 -14.04 19.06
C ILE A 152 -12.95 -15.53 18.98
N GLU A 153 -13.93 -16.39 18.71
CA GLU A 153 -13.72 -17.83 18.56
C GLU A 153 -12.75 -18.13 17.42
N VAL A 154 -12.99 -17.57 16.23
CA VAL A 154 -12.09 -17.75 15.07
C VAL A 154 -10.69 -17.23 15.39
N PHE A 155 -10.58 -16.05 16.02
CA PHE A 155 -9.29 -15.53 16.46
C PHE A 155 -8.58 -16.49 17.42
N GLY A 156 -9.29 -16.99 18.43
CA GLY A 156 -8.76 -17.96 19.40
C GLY A 156 -8.26 -19.23 18.73
N GLN A 157 -9.02 -19.79 17.78
CA GLN A 157 -8.60 -20.96 17.01
C GLN A 157 -7.32 -20.68 16.20
N MET A 158 -7.17 -19.48 15.63
CA MET A 158 -5.95 -19.09 14.91
C MET A 158 -4.74 -18.95 15.85
N VAL A 159 -4.94 -18.43 17.07
CA VAL A 159 -3.90 -18.38 18.10
C VAL A 159 -3.45 -19.79 18.48
N LEU A 160 -4.40 -20.69 18.77
CA LEU A 160 -4.10 -22.07 19.17
C LEU A 160 -3.38 -22.87 18.07
N LYS A 161 -3.64 -22.56 16.80
CA LYS A 161 -2.93 -23.14 15.65
C LYS A 161 -1.54 -22.53 15.39
N GLY A 162 -1.13 -21.52 16.16
CA GLY A 162 0.16 -20.86 16.02
C GLY A 162 0.25 -19.89 14.82
N TYR A 163 -0.88 -19.47 14.25
CA TYR A 163 -0.90 -18.51 13.13
C TYR A 163 -0.74 -17.05 13.58
N ILE A 164 -0.94 -16.78 14.87
CA ILE A 164 -0.89 -15.44 15.44
C ILE A 164 0.29 -15.35 16.39
N TYR A 165 1.14 -14.35 16.16
CA TYR A 165 2.28 -14.01 17.01
C TYR A 165 2.36 -12.49 17.20
N ARG A 166 3.06 -12.07 18.25
CA ARG A 166 3.28 -10.64 18.53
C ARG A 166 4.66 -10.22 18.03
N GLY A 167 4.70 -9.15 17.25
CA GLY A 167 5.92 -8.56 16.73
C GLY A 167 5.87 -7.04 16.68
N ARG A 168 6.95 -6.42 16.22
CA ARG A 168 7.02 -4.97 15.94
C ARG A 168 7.03 -4.77 14.43
N LYS A 169 6.19 -3.86 13.95
CA LYS A 169 6.09 -3.49 12.54
C LYS A 169 6.06 -1.96 12.43
N PRO A 170 6.84 -1.34 11.54
CA PRO A 170 6.65 0.06 11.19
C PRO A 170 5.24 0.27 10.61
N VAL A 171 4.50 1.24 11.14
CA VAL A 171 3.15 1.59 10.71
C VAL A 171 3.03 3.09 10.51
N HIS A 172 2.12 3.53 9.65
CA HIS A 172 1.74 4.93 9.61
C HIS A 172 1.11 5.30 10.95
N TRP A 173 1.62 6.35 11.59
CA TRP A 173 1.17 6.81 12.89
C TRP A 173 0.77 8.27 12.81
N SER A 174 -0.43 8.61 13.29
CA SER A 174 -0.91 9.98 13.36
C SER A 174 -0.66 10.55 14.75
N PRO A 175 0.21 11.57 14.91
CA PRO A 175 0.41 12.23 16.20
C PRO A 175 -0.85 12.94 16.72
N SER A 176 -1.71 13.44 15.81
CA SER A 176 -2.95 14.12 16.17
C SER A 176 -4.00 13.15 16.69
N SER A 177 -4.15 12.00 16.04
CA SER A 177 -5.14 10.98 16.45
C SER A 177 -4.60 9.97 17.47
N ARG A 178 -3.27 9.97 17.71
CA ARG A 178 -2.56 9.05 18.61
C ARG A 178 -2.87 7.57 18.34
N THR A 179 -3.01 7.22 17.06
CA THR A 179 -3.28 5.86 16.61
C THR A 179 -2.53 5.57 15.31
N ALA A 180 -2.36 4.28 15.04
CA ALA A 180 -1.92 3.81 13.74
C ALA A 180 -3.04 4.02 12.71
N LEU A 181 -2.66 4.40 11.50
CA LEU A 181 -3.56 4.59 10.36
C LEU A 181 -3.34 3.51 9.31
N ALA A 182 -4.41 3.11 8.64
CA ALA A 182 -4.35 2.29 7.44
C ALA A 182 -4.01 3.13 6.20
N GLU A 183 -3.51 2.50 5.14
CA GLU A 183 -3.19 3.21 3.89
C GLU A 183 -4.41 3.87 3.25
N ALA A 184 -5.58 3.21 3.34
CA ALA A 184 -6.85 3.76 2.85
C ALA A 184 -7.33 5.01 3.61
N GLU A 185 -6.70 5.33 4.74
CA GLU A 185 -7.01 6.50 5.56
C GLU A 185 -6.04 7.67 5.32
N LEU A 186 -5.01 7.47 4.47
CA LEU A 186 -4.04 8.50 4.17
C LEU A 186 -4.54 9.41 3.05
N GLU A 187 -4.37 10.71 3.27
CA GLU A 187 -4.56 11.74 2.26
C GLU A 187 -3.20 12.40 1.99
N TYR A 188 -2.86 12.56 0.71
CA TYR A 188 -1.61 13.19 0.29
C TYR A 188 -1.88 14.64 -0.13
N PRO A 189 -1.47 15.64 0.67
CA PRO A 189 -1.61 17.03 0.27
C PRO A 189 -0.64 17.34 -0.87
N GLU A 190 -1.14 17.99 -1.92
CA GLU A 190 -0.28 18.54 -2.96
C GLU A 190 0.49 19.75 -2.40
N GLY A 191 1.80 19.84 -2.72
CA GLY A 191 2.64 20.98 -2.33
C GLY A 191 3.38 20.86 -1.00
N HIS A 192 3.42 19.69 -0.37
CA HIS A 192 4.31 19.48 0.79
C HIS A 192 5.79 19.50 0.37
N VAL A 193 6.54 20.49 0.86
CA VAL A 193 7.99 20.58 0.66
C VAL A 193 8.70 20.06 1.91
N SER A 194 9.43 18.95 1.76
CA SER A 194 10.24 18.37 2.82
C SER A 194 11.65 18.96 2.85
N LYS A 195 12.21 19.14 4.05
CA LYS A 195 13.62 19.49 4.22
C LYS A 195 14.48 18.27 3.89
N SER A 196 15.47 18.44 3.01
CA SER A 196 16.43 17.38 2.70
C SER A 196 17.82 17.69 3.26
N MET A 197 18.61 16.64 3.48
CA MET A 197 20.01 16.77 3.88
C MET A 197 20.87 15.71 3.21
N TYR A 198 22.13 16.05 3.02
CA TYR A 198 23.19 15.11 2.68
C TYR A 198 23.99 14.83 3.95
N ALA A 199 24.15 13.55 4.28
CA ALA A 199 24.94 13.07 5.40
C ALA A 199 26.15 12.29 4.88
N ILE A 200 27.30 12.48 5.50
CA ILE A 200 28.54 11.80 5.15
C ILE A 200 28.91 10.83 6.29
N PHE A 201 28.98 9.54 5.99
CA PHE A 201 29.35 8.49 6.93
C PHE A 201 30.76 7.99 6.64
N ARG A 202 31.70 8.22 7.55
CA ARG A 202 33.08 7.73 7.42
C ARG A 202 33.11 6.20 7.53
N LEU A 203 33.89 5.56 6.67
CA LEU A 203 34.10 4.11 6.70
C LEU A 203 35.34 3.81 7.55
N PHE A 204 35.18 2.88 8.48
CA PHE A 204 36.28 2.35 9.29
C PHE A 204 36.86 1.05 8.73
N SER A 205 36.07 0.31 7.95
CA SER A 205 36.46 -0.97 7.37
C SER A 205 35.72 -1.22 6.05
N THR A 206 36.34 -1.98 5.16
CA THR A 206 35.76 -2.37 3.87
C THR A 206 35.12 -3.77 3.98
N PRO A 207 33.89 -3.95 3.48
CA PRO A 207 33.25 -5.27 3.44
C PRO A 207 33.77 -6.15 2.28
N THR A 208 34.59 -5.58 1.38
CA THR A 208 34.97 -6.20 0.10
C THR A 208 36.31 -6.93 0.23
N LYS A 209 36.35 -8.21 -0.16
CA LYS A 209 37.57 -9.03 -0.14
C LYS A 209 38.64 -8.63 -1.17
N ASN A 210 38.28 -7.78 -2.13
CA ASN A 210 39.12 -7.46 -3.29
C ASN A 210 40.12 -6.33 -3.04
N GLY A 211 40.10 -5.72 -1.85
CA GLY A 211 41.06 -4.68 -1.43
C GLY A 211 40.99 -3.34 -2.17
N LEU A 212 40.17 -3.21 -3.21
CA LEU A 212 40.05 -2.00 -4.05
C LEU A 212 39.75 -0.71 -3.29
N LEU A 213 39.13 -0.81 -2.11
CA LEU A 213 38.73 0.33 -1.30
C LEU A 213 39.72 0.65 -0.18
N ASP A 214 40.69 -0.24 0.06
CA ASP A 214 41.60 -0.15 1.19
C ASP A 214 42.59 1.02 1.03
N GLU A 215 42.95 1.37 -0.21
CA GLU A 215 43.81 2.53 -0.50
C GLU A 215 43.19 3.88 -0.11
N PHE A 216 41.85 3.94 -0.01
CA PHE A 216 41.12 5.16 0.35
C PHE A 216 40.82 5.25 1.85
N LEU A 217 41.03 4.18 2.62
CA LEU A 217 40.86 4.23 4.07
C LEU A 217 42.00 5.01 4.73
N PRO A 218 41.74 5.78 5.82
CA PRO A 218 40.46 5.98 6.51
C PRO A 218 39.66 7.20 6.00
N LYS A 219 40.05 7.79 4.86
CA LYS A 219 39.42 9.01 4.32
C LYS A 219 38.12 8.72 3.57
N LEU A 220 37.88 7.47 3.19
CA LEU A 220 36.69 7.03 2.49
C LEU A 220 35.42 7.28 3.32
N SER A 221 34.44 7.93 2.69
CA SER A 221 33.14 8.21 3.30
C SER A 221 32.01 7.97 2.31
N LEU A 222 30.86 7.52 2.80
CA LEU A 222 29.64 7.34 2.02
C LEU A 222 28.77 8.59 2.12
N ALA A 223 28.39 9.14 0.96
CA ALA A 223 27.40 10.20 0.88
C ALA A 223 25.99 9.58 0.81
N VAL A 224 25.12 10.00 1.72
CA VAL A 224 23.72 9.54 1.82
C VAL A 224 22.80 10.75 1.79
N TRP A 225 21.72 10.66 1.01
CA TRP A 225 20.68 11.68 0.95
C TRP A 225 19.41 11.21 1.67
N THR A 226 18.76 12.12 2.40
CA THR A 226 17.47 11.85 3.04
C THR A 226 16.58 13.09 3.06
N THR A 227 15.26 12.89 2.95
CA THR A 227 14.21 13.91 3.16
C THR A 227 13.66 13.92 4.57
N THR A 228 14.14 13.02 5.44
CA THR A 228 13.71 12.92 6.84
C THR A 228 14.91 13.03 7.79
N PRO A 229 15.48 14.23 8.03
CA PRO A 229 16.64 14.40 8.90
C PRO A 229 16.49 13.79 10.30
N TRP A 230 15.25 13.79 10.84
CA TRP A 230 14.93 13.22 12.15
C TRP A 230 15.15 11.71 12.25
N THR A 231 15.34 10.98 11.14
CA THR A 231 15.64 9.54 11.16
C THR A 231 17.13 9.24 11.30
N ILE A 232 18.02 10.21 11.11
CA ILE A 232 19.48 10.03 11.18
C ILE A 232 19.96 9.50 12.55
N PRO A 233 19.46 9.98 13.71
CA PRO A 233 19.88 9.45 15.01
C PRO A 233 19.57 7.96 15.20
N ALA A 234 18.59 7.43 14.48
CA ALA A 234 18.22 6.01 14.51
C ALA A 234 18.80 5.21 13.33
N ASN A 235 19.84 5.72 12.66
CA ASN A 235 20.52 5.00 11.59
C ASN A 235 21.15 3.71 12.13
N ALA A 236 20.76 2.57 11.55
CA ALA A 236 21.31 1.26 11.92
C ALA A 236 22.28 0.70 10.88
N ALA A 237 22.11 1.08 9.61
CA ALA A 237 22.93 0.61 8.50
C ALA A 237 22.83 1.58 7.31
N VAL A 238 23.82 1.50 6.42
CA VAL A 238 23.77 2.07 5.07
C VAL A 238 23.60 0.92 4.09
N VAL A 239 22.59 1.01 3.22
CA VAL A 239 22.30 -0.01 2.22
C VAL A 239 22.77 0.47 0.85
N VAL A 240 23.53 -0.36 0.17
CA VAL A 240 24.00 -0.13 -1.20
C VAL A 240 23.39 -1.17 -2.14
N ASN A 241 23.10 -0.79 -3.37
CA ASN A 241 22.51 -1.67 -4.38
C ASN A 241 23.62 -2.32 -5.20
N ALA A 242 23.73 -3.65 -5.14
CA ALA A 242 24.77 -4.41 -5.84
C ALA A 242 24.78 -4.27 -7.38
N LYS A 243 23.69 -3.77 -7.98
CA LYS A 243 23.57 -3.58 -9.44
C LYS A 243 23.95 -2.19 -9.92
N LEU A 244 24.09 -1.23 -9.00
CA LEU A 244 24.46 0.15 -9.36
C LEU A 244 25.98 0.28 -9.41
N GLN A 245 26.45 1.08 -10.37
CA GLN A 245 27.84 1.50 -10.42
C GLN A 245 28.01 2.70 -9.50
N TYR A 246 28.97 2.60 -8.58
CA TYR A 246 29.34 3.68 -7.67
C TYR A 246 30.70 4.24 -8.09
N ALA A 247 30.87 5.54 -7.93
CA ALA A 247 32.14 6.22 -8.19
C ALA A 247 32.73 6.74 -6.87
N ILE A 248 34.05 6.70 -6.78
CA ILE A 248 34.82 7.35 -5.72
C ILE A 248 35.18 8.73 -6.25
N VAL A 249 34.87 9.77 -5.48
CA VAL A 249 35.15 11.16 -5.86
C VAL A 249 35.96 11.82 -4.77
N GLU A 250 36.96 12.59 -5.18
CA GLU A 250 37.70 13.46 -4.27
C GLU A 250 36.91 14.76 -4.09
N VAL A 251 36.58 15.09 -2.85
CA VAL A 251 35.85 16.33 -2.53
C VAL A 251 36.87 17.45 -2.39
N GLN A 252 36.82 18.43 -3.28
CA GLN A 252 37.61 19.65 -3.12
C GLN A 252 37.01 20.51 -2.00
N PRO A 253 37.82 21.13 -1.13
CA PRO A 253 37.34 22.08 -0.15
C PRO A 253 36.67 23.25 -0.88
N VAL A 254 35.44 23.58 -0.45
CA VAL A 254 34.72 24.74 -0.98
C VAL A 254 35.53 25.99 -0.63
N SER A 255 35.99 26.72 -1.65
CA SER A 255 36.63 28.01 -1.44
C SER A 255 35.60 28.99 -0.86
N PRO A 256 35.93 29.76 0.19
CA PRO A 256 34.96 30.57 0.94
C PRO A 256 34.33 31.74 0.17
N ASN A 257 34.60 31.90 -1.13
CA ASN A 257 34.26 33.12 -1.88
C ASN A 257 32.97 33.05 -2.72
N VAL A 258 32.08 32.06 -2.53
CA VAL A 258 30.88 31.89 -3.39
C VAL A 258 29.55 31.99 -2.62
N ALA A 259 29.53 32.60 -1.44
CA ALA A 259 28.32 32.79 -0.64
C ALA A 259 27.94 34.26 -0.46
N SER A 260 27.71 35.01 -1.54
CA SER A 260 26.95 36.27 -1.50
C SER A 260 26.54 36.76 -2.90
N SER A 261 25.60 36.09 -3.55
CA SER A 261 24.77 36.74 -4.57
C SER A 261 23.58 35.85 -4.93
N SER A 262 22.44 36.15 -4.32
CA SER A 262 21.04 35.99 -4.80
C SER A 262 20.14 35.44 -3.69
N GLU A 263 19.34 36.34 -3.13
CA GLU A 263 17.86 36.26 -3.09
C GLU A 263 17.34 37.46 -2.28
N GLU A 264 16.91 38.49 -3.02
CA GLU A 264 15.82 39.42 -2.66
C GLU A 264 14.48 38.73 -2.92
#